data_AF-A0A3D0RCD0-F1
#
_entry.id   AF-A0A3D0RCD0-F1
#
_cell.length_a   1.000
_cell.length_b   1.000
_cell.length_c   1.000
_cell.angle_alpha   90.00
_cell.angle_beta   90.00
_cell.angle_gamma   90.00
#
_symmetry.space_group_name_H-M   'P 1'
#
loop_
_entity.id
_entity.type
_entity.pdbx_description
1 polymer ?
#
loop_
_entity_poly.entity_id
_entity_poly.type
_entity_poly.pdbx_seq_one_letter_code
_entity_poly.pdbx_strand_id
1 'polypeptide(L)'
;MHRIDCLQYCNWSEKIFRQMREGGVDAVHVTIAYHEMFREMVANVEQWNGWFERHSNLIFAGRTGDDVRQARSEGRTAIFFGFQNPSPIEDDIGLVEICHMLGARFMQLTYNNQSLLATGCYESEDTGITRMGRAVIAEMNRVGLVIDMSHSAERSTLDAIEVSSRPIAITHANPSFWHPARRNKSDDVLKALGESGGKVGFSLYPPDLQDGTHCTLDSFCEMNGPPAALMGVSHIA
;
A
#
# COMPACT_ATOMS: atom_id res chain seq x y z
N MET A 1 7.98 -18.00 -9.31
CA MET A 1 7.47 -16.61 -9.20
C MET A 1 6.60 -16.50 -7.96
N HIS A 2 6.91 -15.56 -7.07
CA HIS A 2 6.12 -15.31 -5.85
C HIS A 2 4.80 -14.62 -6.21
N ARG A 3 3.72 -14.93 -5.47
CA ARG A 3 2.43 -14.22 -5.60
C ARG A 3 2.21 -13.32 -4.40
N ILE A 4 2.10 -12.02 -4.64
CA ILE A 4 1.97 -11.01 -3.60
C ILE A 4 0.74 -10.17 -3.92
N ASP A 5 -0.17 -10.04 -2.95
CA ASP A 5 -1.26 -9.06 -3.01
C ASP A 5 -0.78 -7.75 -2.35
N CYS A 6 -0.75 -6.67 -3.13
CA CYS A 6 -0.18 -5.39 -2.73
C CYS A 6 -1.07 -4.59 -1.77
N LEU A 7 -2.36 -4.91 -1.64
CA LEU A 7 -3.22 -4.37 -0.60
C LEU A 7 -4.51 -5.18 -0.45
N GLN A 8 -4.79 -5.61 0.78
CA GLN A 8 -6.06 -6.25 1.12
C GLN A 8 -6.69 -5.64 2.38
N TYR A 9 -8.00 -5.37 2.31
CA TYR A 9 -8.80 -4.91 3.43
C TYR A 9 -10.17 -5.58 3.38
N CYS A 10 -10.39 -6.53 4.29
CA CYS A 10 -11.60 -7.35 4.31
C CYS A 10 -11.91 -7.81 5.74
N ASN A 11 -13.07 -8.45 5.93
CA ASN A 11 -13.43 -9.04 7.22
C ASN A 11 -12.68 -10.36 7.43
N TRP A 12 -11.44 -10.27 7.93
CA TRP A 12 -10.51 -11.37 8.09
C TRP A 12 -11.08 -12.55 8.88
N SER A 13 -10.81 -13.76 8.39
CA SER A 13 -11.29 -15.01 8.97
C SER A 13 -10.45 -16.18 8.49
N GLU A 14 -10.55 -17.32 9.17
CA GLU A 14 -9.91 -18.56 8.72
C GLU A 14 -10.29 -18.93 7.28
N LYS A 15 -11.55 -18.69 6.88
CA LYS A 15 -12.01 -18.91 5.51
C LYS A 15 -11.13 -18.16 4.51
N ILE A 16 -10.86 -16.88 4.76
CA ILE A 16 -10.02 -16.06 3.88
C ILE A 16 -8.57 -16.55 3.89
N PHE A 17 -8.04 -16.93 5.05
CA PHE A 17 -6.69 -17.51 5.13
C PHE A 17 -6.56 -18.77 4.28
N ARG A 18 -7.58 -19.65 4.30
CA ARG A 18 -7.64 -20.84 3.43
C ARG A 18 -7.76 -20.48 1.95
N GLN A 19 -8.58 -19.51 1.59
CA GLN A 19 -8.70 -19.02 0.21
C GLN A 19 -7.37 -18.46 -0.32
N MET A 20 -6.61 -17.72 0.49
CA MET A 20 -5.26 -17.27 0.12
C MET A 20 -4.32 -18.46 -0.15
N ARG A 21 -4.42 -19.54 0.65
CA ARG A 21 -3.65 -20.76 0.41
C ARG A 21 -4.08 -21.48 -0.86
N GLU A 22 -5.38 -21.60 -1.12
CA GLU A 22 -5.94 -22.17 -2.35
C GLU A 22 -5.49 -21.39 -3.59
N GLY A 23 -5.44 -20.06 -3.51
CA GLY A 23 -4.89 -19.19 -4.56
C GLY A 23 -3.36 -19.18 -4.65
N GLY A 24 -2.66 -19.82 -3.72
CA GLY A 24 -1.19 -19.85 -3.67
C GLY A 24 -0.56 -18.48 -3.47
N VAL A 25 -1.19 -17.62 -2.66
CA VAL A 25 -0.69 -16.29 -2.27
C VAL A 25 0.43 -16.46 -1.24
N ASP A 26 1.65 -16.03 -1.59
CA ASP A 26 2.82 -16.15 -0.73
C ASP A 26 2.88 -15.00 0.29
N ALA A 27 2.41 -13.80 -0.06
CA ALA A 27 2.34 -12.67 0.85
C ALA A 27 1.16 -11.75 0.55
N VAL A 28 0.69 -11.04 1.58
CA VAL A 28 -0.33 -9.99 1.44
C VAL A 28 0.01 -8.81 2.34
N HIS A 29 -0.09 -7.60 1.79
CA HIS A 29 -0.12 -6.36 2.56
C HIS A 29 -1.54 -6.12 3.07
N VAL A 30 -1.74 -6.21 4.38
CA VAL A 30 -3.05 -6.05 5.03
C VAL A 30 -3.17 -4.67 5.67
N THR A 31 -4.33 -4.04 5.48
CA THR A 31 -4.64 -2.80 6.19
C THR A 31 -5.00 -3.10 7.64
N ILE A 32 -4.27 -2.49 8.58
CA ILE A 32 -4.59 -2.55 10.01
C ILE A 32 -4.88 -1.18 10.62
N ALA A 33 -4.81 -0.12 9.81
CA ALA A 33 -5.29 1.20 10.17
C ALA A 33 -5.84 1.89 8.91
N TYR A 34 -7.12 2.25 8.99
CA TYR A 34 -7.90 2.98 7.99
C TYR A 34 -8.42 4.30 8.58
N HIS A 35 -8.93 4.26 9.81
CA HIS A 35 -9.31 5.44 10.62
C HIS A 35 -8.75 5.39 12.05
N GLU A 36 -8.14 4.27 12.42
CA GLU A 36 -7.66 4.00 13.76
C GLU A 36 -6.53 4.96 14.17
N MET A 37 -6.63 5.47 15.39
CA MET A 37 -5.55 6.18 16.07
C MET A 37 -4.56 5.17 16.70
N PHE A 38 -3.49 5.65 17.33
CA PHE A 38 -2.40 4.79 17.80
C PHE A 38 -2.90 3.61 18.67
N ARG A 39 -3.76 3.89 19.65
CA ARG A 39 -4.25 2.84 20.57
C ARG A 39 -5.14 1.80 19.90
N GLU A 40 -5.97 2.23 18.94
CA GLU A 40 -6.84 1.35 18.18
C GLU A 40 -6.04 0.47 17.20
N MET A 41 -5.01 1.05 16.58
CA MET A 41 -4.05 0.29 15.76
C MET A 41 -3.35 -0.79 16.60
N VAL A 42 -2.94 -0.49 17.84
CA VAL A 42 -2.37 -1.49 18.75
C VAL A 42 -3.37 -2.63 19.04
N ALA A 43 -4.65 -2.32 19.22
CA ALA A 43 -5.68 -3.36 19.40
C ALA A 43 -5.82 -4.25 18.15
N ASN A 44 -5.68 -3.69 16.95
CA ASN A 44 -5.63 -4.46 15.71
C ASN A 44 -4.37 -5.37 15.65
N VAL A 45 -3.21 -4.90 16.13
CA VAL A 45 -2.00 -5.74 16.26
C VAL A 45 -2.24 -6.90 17.24
N GLU A 46 -2.87 -6.64 18.40
CA GLU A 46 -3.24 -7.67 19.38
C GLU A 46 -4.16 -8.74 18.74
N GLN A 47 -5.16 -8.32 17.95
CA GLN A 47 -6.04 -9.23 17.23
C GLN A 47 -5.28 -10.10 16.22
N TRP A 48 -4.39 -9.51 15.42
CA TRP A 48 -3.58 -10.23 14.45
C TRP A 48 -2.65 -11.25 15.10
N ASN A 49 -2.03 -10.90 16.24
CA ASN A 49 -1.22 -11.86 17.01
C ASN A 49 -2.04 -13.10 17.38
N GLY A 50 -3.29 -12.92 17.83
CA GLY A 50 -4.20 -14.03 18.08
C GLY A 50 -4.52 -14.87 16.83
N TRP A 51 -4.60 -14.26 15.63
CA TRP A 51 -4.76 -15.03 14.39
C TRP A 51 -3.50 -15.80 14.01
N PHE A 52 -2.30 -15.24 14.20
CA PHE A 52 -1.05 -15.94 13.95
C PHE A 52 -0.89 -17.16 14.84
N GLU A 53 -1.31 -17.09 16.10
CA GLU A 53 -1.30 -18.24 17.01
C GLU A 53 -2.29 -19.33 16.58
N ARG A 54 -3.56 -18.95 16.36
CA ARG A 54 -4.65 -19.89 16.04
C ARG A 54 -4.52 -20.53 14.66
N HIS A 55 -3.91 -19.83 13.71
CA HIS A 55 -3.80 -20.23 12.31
C HIS A 55 -2.34 -20.28 11.84
N SER A 56 -1.43 -20.65 12.74
CA SER A 56 0.01 -20.71 12.48
C SER A 56 0.38 -21.61 11.29
N ASN A 57 -0.43 -22.62 10.97
CA ASN A 57 -0.26 -23.48 9.79
C ASN A 57 -0.70 -22.82 8.47
N LEU A 58 -1.34 -21.65 8.50
CA LEU A 58 -1.81 -20.92 7.32
C LEU A 58 -1.07 -19.59 7.12
N ILE A 59 -0.82 -18.85 8.20
CA ILE A 59 -0.30 -17.48 8.14
C ILE A 59 0.78 -17.21 9.20
N PHE A 60 1.56 -16.14 8.99
CA PHE A 60 2.45 -15.53 9.99
C PHE A 60 2.74 -14.07 9.67
N ALA A 61 3.30 -13.34 10.65
CA ALA A 61 3.76 -11.96 10.47
C ALA A 61 4.97 -11.90 9.53
N GLY A 62 4.85 -11.16 8.43
CA GLY A 62 5.93 -10.82 7.51
C GLY A 62 6.55 -9.47 7.85
N ARG A 63 7.87 -9.37 7.71
CA ARG A 63 8.65 -8.15 8.00
C ARG A 63 9.68 -7.83 6.93
N THR A 64 10.08 -8.81 6.12
CA THR A 64 11.17 -8.75 5.15
C THR A 64 10.86 -9.59 3.91
N GLY A 65 11.66 -9.42 2.84
CA GLY A 65 11.54 -10.27 1.65
C GLY A 65 11.86 -11.75 1.91
N ASP A 66 12.60 -12.08 2.96
CA ASP A 66 12.85 -13.48 3.35
C ASP A 66 11.58 -14.16 3.84
N ASP A 67 10.68 -13.44 4.50
CA ASP A 67 9.39 -13.98 4.95
C ASP A 67 8.51 -14.39 3.76
N VAL A 68 8.60 -13.69 2.63
CA VAL A 68 7.91 -14.08 1.38
C VAL A 68 8.47 -15.39 0.82
N ARG A 69 9.80 -15.57 0.89
CA ARG A 69 10.47 -16.81 0.47
C ARG A 69 10.10 -17.97 1.39
N GLN A 70 10.10 -17.73 2.70
CA GLN A 70 9.71 -18.70 3.71
C GLN A 70 8.25 -19.14 3.56
N ALA A 71 7.34 -18.19 3.37
CA ALA A 71 5.92 -18.45 3.17
C ALA A 71 5.69 -19.44 2.03
N ARG A 72 6.36 -19.22 0.90
CA ARG A 72 6.33 -20.13 -0.24
C ARG A 72 6.85 -21.53 0.11
N SER A 73 8.01 -21.63 0.77
CA SER A 73 8.62 -22.94 1.09
C SER A 73 7.82 -23.74 2.11
N GLU A 74 7.16 -23.05 3.05
CA GLU A 74 6.38 -23.67 4.13
C GLU A 74 4.91 -23.88 3.76
N GLY A 75 4.48 -23.41 2.60
CA GLY A 75 3.07 -23.51 2.21
C GLY A 75 2.15 -22.66 3.08
N ARG A 76 2.61 -21.47 3.49
CA ARG A 76 1.90 -20.47 4.32
C ARG A 76 1.88 -19.11 3.63
N THR A 77 1.16 -18.13 4.18
CA THR A 77 1.13 -16.75 3.66
C THR A 77 1.71 -15.78 4.68
N ALA A 78 2.68 -14.97 4.26
CA ALA A 78 3.25 -13.90 5.10
C ALA A 78 2.34 -12.66 5.07
N ILE A 79 2.01 -12.14 6.25
CA ILE A 79 1.12 -10.99 6.44
C ILE A 79 1.95 -9.76 6.77
N PHE A 80 1.93 -8.76 5.91
CA PHE A 80 2.62 -7.49 6.11
C PHE A 80 1.63 -6.43 6.53
N PHE A 81 1.85 -5.79 7.68
CA PHE A 81 0.97 -4.71 8.12
C PHE A 81 1.23 -3.42 7.35
N GLY A 82 0.16 -2.72 7.01
CA GLY A 82 0.26 -1.34 6.64
C GLY A 82 -0.96 -0.51 6.97
N PHE A 83 -0.78 0.80 6.83
CA PHE A 83 -1.75 1.81 7.19
C PHE A 83 -2.18 2.55 5.93
N GLN A 84 -3.48 2.58 5.66
CA GLN A 84 -4.04 3.43 4.61
C GLN A 84 -4.17 4.90 5.03
N ASN A 85 -3.94 5.20 6.31
CA ASN A 85 -4.00 6.56 6.85
C ASN A 85 -2.83 6.77 7.83
N PRO A 86 -2.22 7.97 7.89
CA PRO A 86 -1.19 8.26 8.87
C PRO A 86 -1.73 8.46 10.30
N SER A 87 -3.03 8.32 10.55
CA SER A 87 -3.65 8.51 11.86
C SER A 87 -2.96 7.80 13.04
N PRO A 88 -2.32 6.61 12.90
CA PRO A 88 -1.61 5.98 14.01
C PRO A 88 -0.38 6.75 14.52
N ILE A 89 0.20 7.65 13.71
CA ILE A 89 1.34 8.47 14.17
C ILE A 89 0.90 9.82 14.75
N GLU A 90 -0.39 10.14 14.66
CA GLU A 90 -0.97 11.37 15.21
C GLU A 90 -0.18 12.62 14.76
N ASP A 91 0.25 13.47 15.69
CA ASP A 91 1.15 14.59 15.46
C ASP A 91 2.59 14.34 15.98
N ASP A 92 2.94 13.08 16.29
CA ASP A 92 4.22 12.68 16.85
C ASP A 92 5.05 11.84 15.85
N ILE A 93 6.12 12.46 15.32
CA ILE A 93 7.05 11.81 14.38
C ILE A 93 7.70 10.57 14.99
N GLY A 94 7.92 10.53 16.32
CA GLY A 94 8.52 9.39 17.00
C GLY A 94 7.66 8.12 16.91
N LEU A 95 6.35 8.25 16.71
CA LEU A 95 5.46 7.10 16.55
C LEU A 95 5.69 6.34 15.23
N VAL A 96 6.38 6.92 14.24
CA VAL A 96 6.79 6.20 13.03
C VAL A 96 7.68 5.01 13.37
N GLU A 97 8.69 5.21 14.22
CA GLU A 97 9.59 4.13 14.67
C GLU A 97 8.83 3.09 15.49
N ILE A 98 7.97 3.55 16.40
CA ILE A 98 7.16 2.65 17.25
C ILE A 98 6.22 1.78 16.40
N CYS A 99 5.52 2.37 15.44
CA CYS A 99 4.66 1.62 14.52
C CYS A 99 5.46 0.60 13.69
N HIS A 100 6.65 0.98 13.22
CA HIS A 100 7.53 0.07 12.49
C HIS A 100 8.00 -1.11 13.37
N MET A 101 8.34 -0.85 14.65
CA MET A 101 8.71 -1.90 15.62
C MET A 101 7.55 -2.85 15.92
N LEU A 102 6.31 -2.35 15.93
CA LEU A 102 5.09 -3.14 16.07
C LEU A 102 4.75 -3.99 14.82
N GLY A 103 5.48 -3.79 13.71
CA GLY A 103 5.41 -4.63 12.52
C GLY A 103 4.90 -3.94 11.27
N ALA A 104 4.52 -2.67 11.34
CA ALA A 104 4.12 -1.90 10.15
C ALA A 104 5.26 -1.83 9.13
N ARG A 105 4.93 -2.04 7.86
CA ARG A 105 5.88 -1.98 6.73
C ARG A 105 5.47 -1.00 5.64
N PHE A 106 4.20 -0.61 5.61
CA PHE A 106 3.68 0.40 4.70
C PHE A 106 2.87 1.43 5.48
N MET A 107 2.96 2.70 5.10
CA MET A 107 2.05 3.73 5.58
C MET A 107 1.79 4.73 4.47
N GLN A 108 0.52 5.02 4.24
CA GLN A 108 0.12 6.11 3.39
C GLN A 108 0.28 7.45 4.09
N LEU A 109 0.62 8.49 3.33
CA LEU A 109 0.70 9.85 3.88
C LEU A 109 -0.68 10.51 4.01
N THR A 110 -1.71 9.94 3.41
CA THR A 110 -3.09 10.44 3.48
C THR A 110 -4.09 9.37 3.04
N TYR A 111 -5.36 9.57 3.39
CA TYR A 111 -6.52 8.83 2.88
C TYR A 111 -7.61 9.79 2.40
N ASN A 112 -7.71 9.98 1.08
CA ASN A 112 -8.71 10.80 0.36
C ASN A 112 -8.69 12.31 0.64
N ASN A 113 -8.60 12.73 1.90
CA ASN A 113 -8.70 14.12 2.34
C ASN A 113 -7.31 14.69 2.69
N GLN A 114 -7.24 15.96 3.09
CA GLN A 114 -6.02 16.54 3.64
C GLN A 114 -5.63 15.84 4.95
N SER A 115 -4.35 15.47 5.09
CA SER A 115 -3.75 15.05 6.36
C SER A 115 -2.76 16.09 6.87
N LEU A 116 -2.17 15.85 8.06
CA LEU A 116 -1.03 16.65 8.53
C LEU A 116 0.20 16.54 7.61
N LEU A 117 0.26 15.53 6.74
CA LEU A 117 1.45 15.17 5.97
C LEU A 117 1.35 15.53 4.48
N ALA A 118 0.19 15.33 3.87
CA ALA A 118 -0.01 15.41 2.43
C ALA A 118 -1.49 15.69 2.07
N THR A 119 -1.72 16.07 0.82
CA THR A 119 -3.08 16.21 0.28
C THR A 119 -3.58 14.91 -0.35
N GLY A 120 -4.78 14.48 0.04
CA GLY A 120 -5.47 13.33 -0.54
C GLY A 120 -6.16 13.64 -1.88
N CYS A 121 -6.43 12.60 -2.66
CA CYS A 121 -6.92 12.73 -4.05
C CYS A 121 -8.33 13.31 -4.22
N TYR A 122 -9.11 13.45 -3.14
CA TYR A 122 -10.47 14.01 -3.20
C TYR A 122 -10.56 15.49 -2.80
N GLU A 123 -9.48 16.07 -2.28
CA GLU A 123 -9.42 17.50 -1.99
C GLU A 123 -9.56 18.34 -3.26
N SER A 124 -10.12 19.55 -3.12
CA SER A 124 -10.26 20.49 -4.23
C SER A 124 -8.94 21.16 -4.59
N GLU A 125 -8.02 21.28 -3.63
CA GLU A 125 -6.71 21.91 -3.81
C GLU A 125 -5.61 20.99 -3.32
N ASP A 126 -4.65 20.67 -4.19
CA ASP A 126 -3.46 19.89 -3.83
C ASP A 126 -2.30 20.82 -3.41
N THR A 127 -2.08 20.92 -2.10
CA THR A 127 -1.03 21.77 -1.53
C THR A 127 0.34 21.11 -1.53
N GLY A 128 0.43 19.84 -1.90
CA GLY A 128 1.66 19.05 -1.88
C GLY A 128 2.01 18.50 -0.50
N ILE A 129 3.29 18.18 -0.30
CA ILE A 129 3.80 17.65 0.97
C ILE A 129 4.06 18.78 1.96
N THR A 130 3.47 18.66 3.16
CA THR A 130 3.59 19.68 4.22
C THR A 130 4.97 19.68 4.87
N ARG A 131 5.25 20.68 5.72
CA ARG A 131 6.48 20.71 6.54
C ARG A 131 6.61 19.46 7.42
N MET A 132 5.52 19.01 8.04
CA MET A 132 5.52 17.80 8.87
C MET A 132 5.68 16.55 7.99
N GLY A 133 5.01 16.50 6.84
CA GLY A 133 5.14 15.42 5.87
C GLY A 133 6.59 15.17 5.45
N ARG A 134 7.37 16.23 5.21
CA ARG A 134 8.81 16.10 4.89
C ARG A 134 9.61 15.45 6.03
N ALA A 135 9.32 15.81 7.28
CA ALA A 135 9.98 15.23 8.45
C ALA A 135 9.58 13.77 8.67
N VAL A 136 8.30 13.43 8.45
CA VAL A 136 7.81 12.04 8.51
C VAL A 136 8.40 11.20 7.38
N ILE A 137 8.48 11.70 6.14
CA ILE A 137 9.16 11.01 5.03
C ILE A 137 10.62 10.69 5.38
N ALA A 138 11.33 11.64 5.99
CA ALA A 138 12.71 11.41 6.41
C ALA A 138 12.80 10.29 7.46
N GLU A 139 11.89 10.26 8.43
CA GLU A 139 11.85 9.23 9.46
C GLU A 139 11.44 7.85 8.92
N MET A 140 10.44 7.80 8.04
CA MET A 140 10.03 6.60 7.31
C MET A 140 11.20 6.00 6.52
N ASN A 141 11.96 6.86 5.83
CA ASN A 141 13.17 6.44 5.11
C ASN A 141 14.25 5.87 6.05
N ARG A 142 14.47 6.52 7.20
CA ARG A 142 15.43 6.10 8.23
C ARG A 142 15.10 4.71 8.78
N VAL A 143 13.86 4.46 9.17
CA VAL A 143 13.45 3.18 9.79
C VAL A 143 13.14 2.10 8.77
N GLY A 144 12.87 2.47 7.51
CA GLY A 144 12.50 1.55 6.45
C GLY A 144 10.99 1.24 6.38
N LEU A 145 10.15 2.19 6.79
CA LEU A 145 8.71 2.14 6.56
C LEU A 145 8.41 2.65 5.14
N VAL A 146 7.79 1.82 4.30
CA VAL A 146 7.52 2.16 2.89
C VAL A 146 6.44 3.22 2.81
N ILE A 147 6.72 4.29 2.05
CA ILE A 147 5.76 5.35 1.73
C ILE A 147 4.81 4.84 0.65
N ASP A 148 3.51 4.91 0.92
CA ASP A 148 2.46 4.57 -0.04
C ASP A 148 1.65 5.82 -0.43
N MET A 149 1.43 6.05 -1.72
CA MET A 149 0.73 7.24 -2.24
C MET A 149 -0.57 6.90 -2.98
N SER A 150 -1.15 5.70 -2.78
CA SER A 150 -2.36 5.27 -3.48
C SER A 150 -3.53 6.25 -3.35
N HIS A 151 -3.83 6.76 -2.16
CA HIS A 151 -4.92 7.73 -1.92
C HIS A 151 -4.49 9.22 -1.94
N SER A 152 -3.30 9.51 -2.47
CA SER A 152 -2.77 10.88 -2.52
C SER A 152 -3.07 11.60 -3.83
N ALA A 153 -3.14 12.93 -3.77
CA ALA A 153 -3.26 13.79 -4.94
C ALA A 153 -1.95 13.83 -5.75
N GLU A 154 -2.02 14.40 -6.96
CA GLU A 154 -0.95 14.35 -7.96
C GLU A 154 0.34 15.05 -7.53
N ARG A 155 0.27 16.34 -7.20
CA ARG A 155 1.43 17.12 -6.73
C ARG A 155 1.96 16.54 -5.42
N SER A 156 1.10 16.15 -4.48
CA SER A 156 1.52 15.46 -3.27
C SER A 156 2.31 14.19 -3.57
N THR A 157 1.91 13.41 -4.57
CA THR A 157 2.62 12.20 -5.01
C THR A 157 3.97 12.54 -5.62
N LEU A 158 4.03 13.53 -6.52
CA LEU A 158 5.27 13.97 -7.17
C LEU A 158 6.28 14.54 -6.14
N ASP A 159 5.81 15.39 -5.23
CA ASP A 159 6.61 15.92 -4.12
C ASP A 159 7.18 14.79 -3.24
N ALA A 160 6.39 13.75 -2.94
CA ALA A 160 6.87 12.61 -2.15
C ALA A 160 7.94 11.80 -2.89
N ILE A 161 7.80 11.63 -4.21
CA ILE A 161 8.83 11.00 -5.06
C ILE A 161 10.12 11.81 -5.00
N GLU A 162 10.04 13.13 -5.13
CA GLU A 162 11.21 14.02 -5.12
C GLU A 162 11.93 14.05 -3.77
N VAL A 163 11.17 14.10 -2.67
CA VAL A 163 11.73 14.29 -1.32
C VAL A 163 12.21 12.98 -0.71
N SER A 164 11.65 11.85 -1.13
CA SER A 164 12.03 10.56 -0.56
C SER A 164 13.42 10.11 -1.01
N SER A 165 14.25 9.70 -0.04
CA SER A 165 15.57 9.11 -0.32
C SER A 165 15.52 7.63 -0.70
N ARG A 166 14.33 7.01 -0.63
CA ARG A 166 14.09 5.61 -1.02
C ARG A 166 12.89 5.54 -1.96
N PRO A 167 12.81 4.52 -2.83
CA PRO A 167 11.65 4.33 -3.70
C PRO A 167 10.35 4.25 -2.89
N ILE A 168 9.32 4.96 -3.36
CA ILE A 168 7.97 4.89 -2.81
C ILE A 168 7.15 3.83 -3.54
N ALA A 169 5.96 3.54 -3.02
CA ALA A 169 4.98 2.67 -3.66
C ALA A 169 3.66 3.40 -3.94
N ILE A 170 2.95 2.91 -4.94
CA ILE A 170 1.51 3.10 -5.11
C ILE A 170 0.95 1.69 -5.04
N THR A 171 0.55 1.24 -3.86
CA THR A 171 0.23 -0.19 -3.65
C THR A 171 -1.06 -0.62 -4.36
N HIS A 172 -2.00 0.30 -4.63
CA HIS A 172 -3.28 0.00 -5.27
C HIS A 172 -3.91 1.22 -5.96
N ALA A 173 -3.56 1.46 -7.22
CA ALA A 173 -4.25 2.43 -8.09
C ALA A 173 -4.07 2.06 -9.56
N ASN A 174 -4.96 2.55 -10.42
CA ASN A 174 -4.89 2.28 -11.87
C ASN A 174 -4.46 3.54 -12.64
N PRO A 175 -4.09 3.42 -13.92
CA PRO A 175 -3.80 4.58 -14.77
C PRO A 175 -5.06 5.39 -15.10
N SER A 176 -4.95 6.71 -15.09
CA SER A 176 -6.08 7.61 -15.37
C SER A 176 -6.52 7.60 -16.83
N PHE A 177 -5.63 7.23 -17.76
CA PHE A 177 -5.99 7.06 -19.18
C PHE A 177 -7.03 5.94 -19.39
N TRP A 178 -7.01 4.92 -18.52
CA TRP A 178 -7.92 3.77 -18.59
C TRP A 178 -9.28 4.10 -17.97
N HIS A 179 -9.27 4.74 -16.81
CA HIS A 179 -10.47 5.25 -16.17
C HIS A 179 -10.16 6.53 -15.37
N PRO A 180 -10.85 7.66 -15.60
CA PRO A 180 -10.53 8.95 -14.97
C PRO A 180 -11.11 9.07 -13.55
N ALA A 181 -10.93 8.05 -12.70
CA ALA A 181 -11.21 8.16 -11.28
C ALA A 181 -10.17 9.07 -10.61
N ARG A 182 -10.58 9.86 -9.60
CA ARG A 182 -9.68 10.78 -8.89
C ARG A 182 -8.47 10.10 -8.25
N ARG A 183 -8.60 8.82 -7.90
CA ARG A 183 -7.54 8.01 -7.30
C ARG A 183 -6.56 7.41 -8.32
N ASN A 184 -6.98 7.30 -9.58
CA ASN A 184 -6.14 6.80 -10.65
C ASN A 184 -5.03 7.81 -11.01
N LYS A 185 -3.90 7.30 -11.46
CA LYS A 185 -2.64 8.05 -11.57
C LYS A 185 -2.37 8.45 -13.01
N SER A 186 -1.94 9.70 -13.19
CA SER A 186 -1.52 10.22 -14.48
C SER A 186 -0.23 9.57 -14.97
N ASP A 187 0.00 9.66 -16.28
CA ASP A 187 1.24 9.18 -16.89
C ASP A 187 2.46 9.90 -16.31
N ASP A 188 2.33 11.17 -15.91
CA ASP A 188 3.41 11.93 -15.27
C ASP A 188 3.81 11.31 -13.92
N VAL A 189 2.82 10.95 -13.08
CA VAL A 189 3.07 10.23 -11.82
C VAL A 189 3.68 8.86 -12.07
N LEU A 190 3.13 8.09 -13.01
CA LEU A 190 3.63 6.74 -13.31
C LEU A 190 5.08 6.80 -13.82
N LYS A 191 5.38 7.73 -14.72
CA LYS A 191 6.74 7.95 -15.23
C LYS A 191 7.70 8.32 -14.12
N ALA A 192 7.37 9.34 -13.31
CA ALA A 192 8.22 9.76 -12.20
C ALA A 192 8.47 8.63 -11.20
N LEU A 193 7.43 7.83 -10.91
CA LEU A 193 7.52 6.68 -10.03
C LEU A 193 8.45 5.59 -10.60
N GLY A 194 8.39 5.32 -11.90
CA GLY A 194 9.30 4.40 -12.57
C GLY A 194 10.76 4.89 -12.53
N GLU A 195 10.99 6.16 -12.87
CA GLU A 195 12.31 6.81 -12.86
C GLU A 195 12.95 6.83 -11.46
N SER A 196 12.14 6.94 -10.40
CA SER A 196 12.61 6.88 -9.01
C SER A 196 12.82 5.46 -8.47
N GLY A 197 12.59 4.43 -9.29
CA GLY A 197 12.68 3.03 -8.90
C GLY A 197 11.50 2.52 -8.07
N GLY A 198 10.40 3.29 -7.98
CA GLY A 198 9.19 2.95 -7.26
C GLY A 198 8.36 1.87 -7.98
N LYS A 199 7.24 1.50 -7.37
CA LYS A 199 6.36 0.44 -7.89
C LYS A 199 4.89 0.81 -7.81
N VAL A 200 4.11 0.38 -8.78
CA VAL A 200 2.64 0.47 -8.79
C VAL A 200 2.03 -0.94 -8.74
N GLY A 201 1.06 -1.13 -7.85
CA GLY A 201 0.16 -2.28 -7.83
C GLY A 201 -1.21 -1.88 -8.36
N PHE A 202 -1.76 -2.67 -9.29
CA PHE A 202 -3.06 -2.35 -9.90
C PHE A 202 -4.23 -2.81 -9.03
N SER A 203 -5.26 -1.96 -8.93
CA SER A 203 -6.40 -2.16 -8.04
C SER A 203 -7.57 -2.79 -8.79
N LEU A 204 -8.22 -3.78 -8.16
CA LEU A 204 -9.49 -4.37 -8.62
C LEU A 204 -10.73 -3.71 -7.99
N TYR A 205 -10.59 -2.50 -7.44
CA TYR A 205 -11.70 -1.79 -6.78
C TYR A 205 -12.67 -1.19 -7.82
N PRO A 206 -13.96 -1.59 -7.88
CA PRO A 206 -14.83 -1.24 -8.99
C PRO A 206 -14.93 0.26 -9.34
N PRO A 207 -15.03 1.20 -8.38
CA PRO A 207 -15.00 2.64 -8.69
C PRO A 207 -13.76 3.15 -9.43
N ASP A 208 -12.67 2.39 -9.46
CA ASP A 208 -11.42 2.74 -10.14
C ASP A 208 -11.25 1.98 -11.47
N LEU A 209 -12.18 1.08 -11.80
CA LEU A 209 -12.11 0.24 -13.01
C LEU A 209 -12.86 0.87 -14.17
N GLN A 210 -12.30 0.74 -15.37
CA GLN A 210 -13.10 0.92 -16.58
C GLN A 210 -14.28 -0.05 -16.56
N ASP A 211 -15.49 0.45 -16.84
CA ASP A 211 -16.76 -0.29 -16.77
C ASP A 211 -17.16 -0.81 -15.38
N GLY A 212 -16.48 -0.36 -14.32
CA GLY A 212 -16.84 -0.65 -12.94
C GLY A 212 -16.96 -2.13 -12.64
N THR A 213 -18.13 -2.55 -12.12
CA THR A 213 -18.42 -3.97 -11.83
C THR A 213 -18.50 -4.86 -13.08
N HIS A 214 -18.55 -4.27 -14.27
CA HIS A 214 -18.55 -4.98 -15.55
C HIS A 214 -17.17 -5.08 -16.20
N CYS A 215 -16.11 -4.59 -15.53
CA CYS A 215 -14.73 -4.74 -15.99
C CYS A 215 -14.42 -6.22 -16.28
N THR A 216 -13.94 -6.50 -17.49
CA THR A 216 -13.50 -7.84 -17.88
C THR A 216 -12.05 -8.08 -17.46
N LEU A 217 -11.68 -9.36 -17.33
CA LEU A 217 -10.29 -9.75 -17.09
C LEU A 217 -9.38 -9.27 -18.23
N ASP A 218 -9.85 -9.34 -19.47
CA ASP A 218 -9.07 -8.92 -20.65
C ASP A 218 -8.79 -7.41 -20.60
N SER A 219 -9.80 -6.57 -20.32
CA SER A 219 -9.62 -5.12 -20.19
C SER A 219 -8.61 -4.77 -19.09
N PHE A 220 -8.72 -5.42 -17.93
CA PHE A 220 -7.76 -5.23 -16.83
C PHE A 220 -6.34 -5.68 -17.20
N CYS A 221 -6.19 -6.81 -17.92
CA CYS A 221 -4.88 -7.28 -18.35
C CYS A 221 -4.25 -6.39 -19.42
N GLU A 222 -5.04 -5.92 -20.39
CA GLU A 222 -4.58 -5.07 -21.49
C GLU A 222 -4.11 -3.70 -21.01
N MET A 223 -4.80 -3.13 -20.01
CA MET A 223 -4.41 -1.87 -19.35
C MET A 223 -2.97 -1.90 -18.82
N ASN A 224 -2.43 -3.05 -18.44
CA ASN A 224 -1.08 -3.15 -17.87
C ASN A 224 0.04 -2.85 -18.89
N GLY A 225 -0.25 -2.92 -20.19
CA GLY A 225 0.74 -2.74 -21.26
C GLY A 225 1.38 -1.34 -21.27
N PRO A 226 0.61 -0.25 -21.38
CA PRO A 226 1.16 1.11 -21.40
C PRO A 226 1.99 1.47 -20.15
N PRO A 227 1.54 1.23 -18.89
CA PRO A 227 2.37 1.44 -17.71
C PRO A 227 3.65 0.60 -17.71
N ALA A 228 3.59 -0.66 -18.17
CA ALA A 228 4.78 -1.50 -18.29
C ALA A 228 5.81 -0.93 -19.29
N ALA A 229 5.35 -0.32 -20.38
CA ALA A 229 6.21 0.36 -21.34
C ALA A 229 6.80 1.67 -20.79
N LEU A 230 6.02 2.38 -19.97
CA LEU A 230 6.41 3.67 -19.39
C LEU A 230 7.39 3.52 -18.22
N MET A 231 7.13 2.57 -17.32
CA MET A 231 7.87 2.38 -16.08
C MET A 231 8.89 1.24 -16.16
N GLY A 232 8.69 0.28 -17.07
CA GLY A 232 9.37 -1.00 -17.08
C GLY A 232 8.61 -2.08 -16.31
N VAL A 233 8.60 -3.31 -16.82
CA VAL A 233 7.87 -4.47 -16.25
C VAL A 233 8.26 -4.77 -14.79
N SER A 234 9.49 -4.45 -14.38
CA SER A 234 9.94 -4.61 -12.99
C SER A 234 9.29 -3.66 -11.98
N HIS A 235 8.56 -2.64 -12.45
CA HIS A 235 7.94 -1.60 -11.63
C HIS A 235 6.43 -1.74 -11.48
N ILE A 236 5.83 -2.75 -12.11
CA ILE A 236 4.40 -3.06 -11.96
C ILE A 236 4.20 -4.34 -11.13
N ALA A 237 3.09 -4.41 -10.41
CA ALA A 237 2.72 -5.53 -9.53
C ALA A 237 1.23 -5.87 -9.64
#